data_AF-A0A3D0QDQ0-F1
#
_entry.id   AF-A0A3D0QDQ0-F1
#
_cell.length_a   1.000
_cell.length_b   1.000
_cell.length_c   1.000
_cell.angle_alpha   90.00
_cell.angle_beta   90.00
_cell.angle_gamma   90.00
#
_symmetry.space_group_name_H-M   'P 1'
#
loop_
_entity.id
_entity.type
_entity.pdbx_description
1 polymer ?
#
loop_
_entity_poly.entity_id
_entity_poly.type
_entity_poly.pdbx_seq_one_letter_code
_entity_poly.pdbx_strand_id
1 'polypeptide(L)'
;MRSKLVFVALLIGTTMAAGQTWSDSEREILVLQDQRNLGNGKLLSFLSNPDPQLRYRALIALANIQDRSTDSAVALSLRDADGRVRAAAAFALGQIGTGGSQDALLGRLREEKDSVVIGRILEAVGRLGNVEALGQIVDILSENQNAYIKAEQALAIARFALRSVKTEQSIWHCFELLTNPGADVRWRALFALWRSAPHGLIEVEIAKRESLLTILSRDPSPDVRMNLATLLGKATSGYARDLIRELDEHERENPDWRVQVQIVKSIAALAPSHPELYDDLVGFLESPNDHVKIATLQLYSVFNRQAIAASADTVRLREALLKLVAARNPDAEMTRGEAFVVLAKLFPDEYGRKNYYAEKDLSVRERTKVIEAMSYVPSGRSLSIIFYSLDDANVRVAMAAWDFVRRFLTPSTIAKIRSGDQEWGDARGTLYRKTMNSLDRHDMAITHLVANALADTVFFGIFREAGLSDSLV
;
A
#
# COMPACT_ATOMS: atom_id res chain seq x y z
N MET A 1 25.28 43.33 -43.93
CA MET A 1 23.86 43.76 -43.98
C MET A 1 23.00 42.71 -43.29
N ARG A 2 22.32 43.12 -42.21
CA ARG A 2 20.98 42.67 -41.78
C ARG A 2 20.70 41.16 -41.74
N SER A 3 21.00 40.48 -40.62
CA SER A 3 20.16 39.35 -40.14
C SER A 3 20.47 38.82 -38.73
N LYS A 4 21.56 39.23 -38.06
CA LYS A 4 21.91 38.69 -36.72
C LYS A 4 21.63 39.60 -35.51
N LEU A 5 21.08 40.80 -35.70
CA LEU A 5 20.71 41.70 -34.59
C LEU A 5 19.21 41.71 -34.23
N VAL A 6 18.36 40.97 -34.96
CA VAL A 6 16.89 40.98 -34.72
C VAL A 6 16.44 39.84 -33.78
N PHE A 7 17.28 38.84 -33.52
CA PHE A 7 16.86 37.66 -32.74
C PHE A 7 17.25 37.66 -31.25
N VAL A 8 18.16 38.55 -30.81
CA VAL A 8 18.50 38.67 -29.38
C VAL A 8 17.67 39.75 -28.69
N ALA A 9 17.10 40.70 -29.44
CA ALA A 9 16.14 41.66 -28.89
C ALA A 9 14.73 41.05 -28.66
N LEU A 10 14.42 39.89 -29.23
CA LEU A 10 13.14 39.19 -29.01
C LEU A 10 13.15 38.25 -27.78
N LEU A 11 14.31 38.02 -27.17
CA LEU A 11 14.44 37.17 -25.97
C LEU A 11 14.45 37.96 -24.66
N ILE A 12 14.34 39.29 -24.72
CA ILE A 12 14.13 40.16 -23.55
C ILE A 12 12.64 40.57 -23.43
N GLY A 13 11.80 40.20 -24.41
CA GLY A 13 10.44 40.72 -24.54
C GLY A 13 9.27 39.81 -24.10
N THR A 14 9.48 38.54 -23.74
CA THR A 14 8.35 37.62 -23.48
C THR A 14 8.51 36.68 -22.27
N THR A 15 9.31 37.07 -21.28
CA THR A 15 9.18 36.54 -19.91
C THR A 15 8.61 37.59 -18.96
N MET A 16 7.57 38.29 -19.40
CA MET A 16 6.54 38.73 -18.45
C MET A 16 5.47 37.64 -18.42
N ALA A 17 5.87 36.46 -17.93
CA ALA A 17 4.94 35.75 -17.06
C ALA A 17 4.60 36.79 -16.00
N ALA A 18 3.34 37.21 -15.91
CA ALA A 18 2.87 38.09 -14.87
C ALA A 18 3.16 37.38 -13.54
N GLY A 19 4.37 37.60 -13.03
CA GLY A 19 4.81 37.09 -11.75
C GLY A 19 3.83 37.68 -10.76
N GLN A 20 3.06 36.81 -10.11
CA GLN A 20 2.17 37.20 -9.05
C GLN A 20 3.00 38.04 -8.08
N THR A 21 2.84 39.36 -8.08
CA THR A 21 3.62 40.23 -7.20
C THR A 21 2.98 40.10 -5.83
N TRP A 22 3.53 39.21 -5.02
CA TRP A 22 3.15 39.03 -3.63
C TRP A 22 3.26 40.38 -2.93
N SER A 23 2.21 40.77 -2.21
CA SER A 23 2.27 41.94 -1.34
C SER A 23 3.35 41.75 -0.26
N ASP A 24 3.87 42.85 0.30
CA ASP A 24 4.89 42.76 1.36
C ASP A 24 4.37 41.96 2.57
N SER A 25 3.08 42.08 2.88
CA SER A 25 2.39 41.28 3.90
C SER A 25 2.37 39.78 3.57
N GLU A 26 2.09 39.40 2.31
CA GLU A 26 2.12 37.99 1.91
C GLU A 26 3.54 37.41 1.97
N ARG A 27 4.55 38.21 1.59
CA ARG A 27 5.96 37.82 1.73
C ARG A 27 6.35 37.63 3.19
N GLU A 28 5.89 38.51 4.07
CA GLU A 28 6.15 38.41 5.50
C GLU A 28 5.56 37.11 6.08
N ILE A 29 4.31 36.78 5.72
CA ILE A 29 3.68 35.51 6.12
C ILE A 29 4.49 34.31 5.63
N LEU A 30 4.95 34.32 4.38
CA LEU A 30 5.78 33.24 3.83
C LEU A 30 7.11 33.08 4.56
N VAL A 31 7.80 34.18 4.86
CA VAL A 31 9.08 34.15 5.57
C VAL A 31 8.89 33.55 6.97
N LEU A 32 7.85 33.96 7.68
CA LEU A 32 7.50 33.41 8.99
C LEU A 32 7.16 31.90 8.92
N GLN A 33 6.43 31.49 7.88
CA GLN A 33 6.13 30.08 7.63
C GLN A 33 7.40 29.25 7.38
N ASP A 34 8.26 29.71 6.49
CA ASP A 34 9.50 29.01 6.10
C ASP A 34 10.45 28.85 7.30
N GLN A 35 10.58 29.90 8.11
CA GLN A 35 11.35 29.89 9.35
C GLN A 35 10.68 29.13 10.49
N ARG A 36 9.45 28.63 10.29
CA ARG A 36 8.60 28.00 11.31
C ARG A 36 8.48 28.85 12.58
N ASN A 37 8.29 30.16 12.42
CA ASN A 37 8.31 31.15 13.50
C ASN A 37 7.00 31.96 13.51
N LEU A 38 6.45 32.22 14.71
CA LEU A 38 5.24 33.05 14.87
C LEU A 38 5.50 34.56 14.79
N GLY A 39 6.78 34.98 14.77
CA GLY A 39 7.19 36.38 14.68
C GLY A 39 6.76 37.21 15.89
N ASN A 40 6.88 36.67 17.10
CA ASN A 40 6.41 37.30 18.35
C ASN A 40 4.93 37.73 18.27
N GLY A 41 4.08 36.89 17.67
CA GLY A 41 2.65 37.16 17.49
C GLY A 41 2.30 37.94 16.22
N LYS A 42 3.30 38.36 15.43
CA LYS A 42 3.07 39.02 14.14
C LYS A 42 2.25 38.16 13.19
N LEU A 43 2.53 36.85 13.12
CA LEU A 43 1.74 35.95 12.27
C LEU A 43 0.26 35.89 12.69
N LEU A 44 0.00 35.89 14.00
CA LEU A 44 -1.36 35.91 14.55
C LEU A 44 -2.09 37.22 14.24
N SER A 45 -1.37 38.34 14.17
CA SER A 45 -1.99 39.64 13.82
C SER A 45 -2.65 39.66 12.43
N PHE A 46 -2.16 38.83 11.50
CA PHE A 46 -2.76 38.70 10.17
C PHE A 46 -4.13 38.01 10.19
N LEU A 47 -4.50 37.30 11.26
CA LEU A 47 -5.82 36.67 11.41
C LEU A 47 -6.96 37.70 11.56
N SER A 48 -6.64 38.95 11.88
CA SER A 48 -7.62 40.05 11.98
C SER A 48 -7.46 41.08 10.85
N ASN A 49 -6.68 40.77 9.81
CA ASN A 49 -6.47 41.68 8.69
C ASN A 49 -7.78 41.91 7.90
N PRO A 50 -8.08 43.14 7.43
CA PRO A 50 -9.27 43.39 6.60
C PRO A 50 -9.29 42.56 5.32
N ASP A 51 -8.13 42.24 4.73
CA ASP A 51 -8.03 41.41 3.54
C ASP A 51 -8.21 39.91 3.88
N PRO A 52 -9.28 39.24 3.39
CA PRO A 52 -9.49 37.81 3.60
C PRO A 52 -8.37 36.94 3.03
N GLN A 53 -7.66 37.40 2.00
CA GLN A 53 -6.54 36.66 1.43
C GLN A 53 -5.37 36.56 2.42
N LEU A 54 -5.07 37.64 3.14
CA LEU A 54 -4.04 37.63 4.19
C LEU A 54 -4.46 36.76 5.39
N ARG A 55 -5.74 36.81 5.79
CA ARG A 55 -6.26 35.92 6.85
C ARG A 55 -6.12 34.45 6.46
N TYR A 56 -6.54 34.11 5.23
CA TYR A 56 -6.39 32.77 4.66
C TYR A 56 -4.91 32.33 4.65
N ARG A 57 -4.00 33.15 4.13
CA ARG A 57 -2.56 32.84 4.08
C ARG A 57 -1.97 32.62 5.46
N ALA A 58 -2.35 33.43 6.44
CA ALA A 58 -1.90 33.27 7.82
C ALA A 58 -2.36 31.92 8.41
N LEU A 59 -3.60 31.50 8.16
CA LEU A 59 -4.09 30.19 8.59
C LEU A 59 -3.34 29.02 7.93
N ILE A 60 -3.02 29.13 6.64
CA ILE A 60 -2.18 28.12 5.96
C ILE A 60 -0.78 28.06 6.56
N ALA A 61 -0.17 29.21 6.86
CA ALA A 61 1.13 29.26 7.53
C ALA A 61 1.07 28.59 8.91
N LEU A 62 0.05 28.92 9.73
CA LEU A 62 -0.16 28.30 11.04
C LEU A 62 -0.38 26.78 10.95
N ALA A 63 -1.10 26.30 9.93
CA ALA A 63 -1.29 24.88 9.67
C ALA A 63 0.02 24.13 9.33
N ASN A 64 0.99 24.81 8.72
CA ASN A 64 2.31 24.25 8.39
C ASN A 64 3.28 24.31 9.58
N ILE A 65 3.16 25.35 10.42
CA ILE A 65 3.95 25.52 11.64
C ILE A 65 3.50 24.51 12.71
N GLN A 66 2.18 24.33 12.87
CA GLN A 66 1.56 23.41 13.85
C GLN A 66 1.88 23.73 15.31
N ASP A 67 2.10 25.01 15.63
CA ASP A 67 2.30 25.44 17.02
C ASP A 67 0.97 25.38 17.79
N ARG A 68 0.92 24.54 18.82
CA ARG A 68 -0.25 24.32 19.68
C ARG A 68 -0.69 25.57 20.44
N SER A 69 0.20 26.54 20.67
CA SER A 69 -0.17 27.79 21.35
C SER A 69 -1.11 28.66 20.51
N THR A 70 -1.27 28.36 19.22
CA THR A 70 -2.07 29.15 18.27
C THR A 70 -3.51 28.68 18.14
N ASP A 71 -3.85 27.53 18.74
CA ASP A 71 -5.14 26.86 18.63
C ASP A 71 -6.33 27.77 18.90
N SER A 72 -6.33 28.47 20.04
CA SER A 72 -7.43 29.37 20.41
C SER A 72 -7.59 30.55 19.43
N ALA A 73 -6.49 31.07 18.89
CA ALA A 73 -6.53 32.17 17.92
C ALA A 73 -7.07 31.69 16.57
N VAL A 74 -6.65 30.51 16.11
CA VAL A 74 -7.15 29.87 14.88
C VAL A 74 -8.64 29.53 15.01
N ALA A 75 -9.08 29.07 16.19
CA ALA A 75 -10.47 28.70 16.44
C ALA A 75 -11.45 29.88 16.24
N LEU A 76 -11.02 31.12 16.52
CA LEU A 76 -11.84 32.32 16.27
C LEU A 76 -12.15 32.50 14.77
N SER A 77 -11.22 32.14 13.89
CA SER A 77 -11.39 32.24 12.43
C SER A 77 -12.40 31.23 11.87
N LEU A 78 -12.89 30.27 12.67
CA LEU A 78 -14.04 29.45 12.27
C LEU A 78 -15.31 30.28 12.10
N ARG A 79 -15.38 31.50 12.65
CA ARG A 79 -16.56 32.39 12.50
C ARG A 79 -16.34 33.51 11.48
N ASP A 80 -15.31 33.40 10.64
CA ASP A 80 -15.03 34.40 9.62
C ASP A 80 -16.17 34.57 8.60
N ALA A 81 -16.35 35.79 8.10
CA ALA A 81 -17.35 36.08 7.07
C ALA A 81 -17.05 35.36 5.74
N ASP A 82 -15.76 35.20 5.38
CA ASP A 82 -15.33 34.52 4.15
C ASP A 82 -15.23 33.01 4.39
N GLY A 83 -15.96 32.22 3.58
CA GLY A 83 -15.98 30.76 3.68
C GLY A 83 -14.60 30.12 3.45
N ARG A 84 -13.72 30.72 2.63
CA ARG A 84 -12.35 30.22 2.41
C ARG A 84 -11.51 30.34 3.66
N VAL A 85 -11.70 31.41 4.43
CA VAL A 85 -11.02 31.63 5.72
C VAL A 85 -11.54 30.63 6.75
N ARG A 86 -12.86 30.40 6.82
CA ARG A 86 -13.43 29.35 7.70
C ARG A 86 -12.89 27.96 7.36
N ALA A 87 -12.84 27.60 6.08
CA ALA A 87 -12.28 26.34 5.61
C ALA A 87 -10.79 26.19 5.96
N ALA A 88 -10.00 27.25 5.80
CA ALA A 88 -8.59 27.27 6.19
C ALA A 88 -8.40 27.15 7.70
N ALA A 89 -9.29 27.76 8.50
CA ALA A 89 -9.27 27.63 9.94
C ALA A 89 -9.55 26.19 10.38
N ALA A 90 -10.57 25.55 9.83
CA ALA A 90 -10.85 24.14 10.09
C ALA A 90 -9.65 23.25 9.72
N PHE A 91 -9.04 23.47 8.54
CA PHE A 91 -7.85 22.74 8.13
C PHE A 91 -6.67 22.95 9.09
N ALA A 92 -6.41 24.18 9.50
CA ALA A 92 -5.33 24.52 10.43
C ALA A 92 -5.51 23.86 11.79
N LEU A 93 -6.71 23.90 12.38
CA LEU A 93 -7.03 23.19 13.61
C LEU A 93 -6.81 21.68 13.47
N GLY A 94 -7.19 21.10 12.32
CA GLY A 94 -6.92 19.71 11.99
C GLY A 94 -5.44 19.33 11.92
N GLN A 95 -4.56 20.26 11.55
CA GLN A 95 -3.11 20.07 11.54
C GLN A 95 -2.48 20.28 12.91
N ILE A 96 -2.95 21.27 13.67
CA ILE A 96 -2.45 21.58 15.02
C ILE A 96 -2.80 20.46 15.99
N GLY A 97 -4.03 19.92 15.89
CA GLY A 97 -4.43 18.68 16.56
C GLY A 97 -4.49 18.76 18.09
N THR A 98 -5.01 19.85 18.66
CA THR A 98 -5.29 19.90 20.12
C THR A 98 -6.69 19.36 20.43
N GLY A 99 -6.93 18.96 21.68
CA GLY A 99 -8.28 18.63 22.14
C GLY A 99 -9.24 19.83 22.12
N GLY A 100 -8.73 21.05 22.35
CA GLY A 100 -9.53 22.28 22.30
C GLY A 100 -10.12 22.59 20.92
N SER A 101 -9.44 22.17 19.85
CA SER A 101 -9.95 22.26 18.48
C SER A 101 -11.28 21.53 18.28
N GLN A 102 -11.50 20.42 18.99
CA GLN A 102 -12.65 19.54 18.78
C GLN A 102 -13.98 20.27 18.99
N ASP A 103 -14.13 20.91 20.15
CA ASP A 103 -15.39 21.55 20.53
C ASP A 103 -15.71 22.76 19.66
N ALA A 104 -14.67 23.52 19.27
CA ALA A 104 -14.81 24.64 18.35
C ALA A 104 -15.29 24.18 16.96
N LEU A 105 -14.72 23.09 16.45
CA LEU A 105 -15.11 22.50 15.16
C LEU A 105 -16.54 21.95 15.20
N LEU A 106 -16.91 21.20 16.24
CA LEU A 106 -18.26 20.67 16.42
C LEU A 106 -19.29 21.79 16.63
N GLY A 107 -18.92 22.85 17.35
CA GLY A 107 -19.73 24.06 17.49
C GLY A 107 -20.02 24.71 16.14
N ARG A 108 -18.99 24.92 15.32
CA ARG A 108 -19.15 25.46 13.96
C ARG A 108 -19.94 24.53 13.05
N LEU A 109 -19.76 23.22 13.15
CA LEU A 109 -20.47 22.23 12.32
C LEU A 109 -21.99 22.36 12.43
N ARG A 110 -22.53 22.65 13.62
CA ARG A 110 -23.98 22.80 13.87
C ARG A 110 -24.61 23.99 13.15
N GLU A 111 -23.82 25.00 12.84
CA GLU A 111 -24.30 26.28 12.30
C GLU A 111 -23.84 26.53 10.86
N GLU A 112 -22.88 25.77 10.36
CA GLU A 112 -22.31 25.96 9.02
C GLU A 112 -23.29 25.54 7.94
N LYS A 113 -23.33 26.31 6.85
CA LYS A 113 -24.20 26.06 5.70
C LYS A 113 -23.42 25.81 4.42
N ASP A 114 -22.17 26.28 4.35
CA ASP A 114 -21.30 26.04 3.22
C ASP A 114 -20.80 24.58 3.24
N SER A 115 -21.18 23.81 2.22
CA SER A 115 -20.84 22.39 2.13
C SER A 115 -19.33 22.15 2.07
N VAL A 116 -18.55 23.06 1.45
CA VAL A 116 -17.09 22.95 1.37
C VAL A 116 -16.47 23.14 2.75
N VAL A 117 -16.97 24.10 3.53
CA VAL A 117 -16.51 24.33 4.91
C VAL A 117 -16.88 23.15 5.80
N ILE A 118 -18.10 22.60 5.67
CA ILE A 118 -18.52 21.38 6.38
C ILE A 118 -17.57 20.21 6.09
N GLY A 119 -17.21 20.00 4.81
CA GLY A 119 -16.24 18.97 4.43
C GLY A 119 -14.88 19.13 5.13
N ARG A 120 -14.38 20.37 5.25
CA ARG A 120 -13.14 20.67 5.98
C ARG A 120 -13.25 20.48 7.48
N ILE A 121 -14.39 20.81 8.07
CA ILE A 121 -14.67 20.55 9.49
C ILE A 121 -14.69 19.04 9.74
N LEU A 122 -15.37 18.27 8.90
CA LEU A 122 -15.42 16.80 8.99
C LEU A 122 -14.04 16.17 8.81
N GLU A 123 -13.22 16.68 7.89
CA GLU A 123 -11.83 16.27 7.73
C GLU A 123 -11.02 16.47 9.03
N ALA A 124 -11.11 17.66 9.61
CA ALA A 124 -10.40 18.01 10.84
C ALA A 124 -10.87 17.17 12.03
N VAL A 125 -12.19 17.06 12.24
CA VAL A 125 -12.79 16.25 13.30
C VAL A 125 -12.42 14.77 13.14
N GLY A 126 -12.41 14.22 11.92
CA GLY A 126 -11.98 12.84 11.69
C GLY A 126 -10.52 12.56 12.10
N ARG A 127 -9.64 13.56 11.98
CA ARG A 127 -8.21 13.44 12.35
C ARG A 127 -7.97 13.51 13.86
N LEU A 128 -8.70 14.37 14.58
CA LEU A 128 -8.41 14.66 15.99
C LEU A 128 -9.47 14.19 16.98
N GLY A 129 -10.73 14.04 16.55
CA GLY A 129 -11.87 13.85 17.44
C GLY A 129 -11.82 12.58 18.29
N ASN A 130 -12.59 12.53 19.37
CA ASN A 130 -12.79 11.35 20.21
C ASN A 130 -14.06 10.57 19.82
N VAL A 131 -14.40 9.54 20.59
CA VAL A 131 -15.61 8.72 20.36
C VAL A 131 -16.92 9.54 20.45
N GLU A 132 -16.96 10.56 21.29
CA GLU A 132 -18.12 11.45 21.44
C GLU A 132 -18.28 12.34 20.20
N ALA A 133 -17.18 12.85 19.65
CA ALA A 133 -17.18 13.60 18.40
C ALA A 133 -17.66 12.73 17.23
N LEU A 134 -17.30 11.45 17.19
CA LEU A 134 -17.79 10.51 16.19
C LEU A 134 -19.32 10.36 16.25
N GLY A 135 -19.91 10.22 17.44
CA GLY A 135 -21.37 10.20 17.61
C GLY A 135 -22.01 11.53 17.15
N GLN A 136 -21.44 12.65 17.59
CA GLN A 136 -21.96 13.98 17.23
C GLN A 136 -21.95 14.27 15.73
N ILE A 137 -20.90 13.87 14.98
CA ILE A 137 -20.91 14.09 13.52
C ILE A 137 -21.97 13.25 12.81
N VAL A 138 -22.37 12.10 13.37
CA VAL A 138 -23.48 11.29 12.85
C VAL A 138 -24.80 11.99 13.13
N ASP A 139 -25.02 12.41 14.38
CA ASP A 139 -26.27 13.04 14.81
C ASP A 139 -26.53 14.40 14.12
N ILE A 140 -25.53 15.29 14.12
CA ILE A 140 -25.65 16.66 13.59
C ILE A 140 -26.03 16.66 12.10
N LEU A 141 -25.59 15.66 11.34
CA LEU A 141 -25.77 15.59 9.89
C LEU A 141 -26.79 14.52 9.44
N SER A 142 -27.50 13.89 10.38
CA SER A 142 -28.46 12.82 10.12
C SER A 142 -29.53 13.21 9.09
N GLU A 143 -30.06 14.43 9.20
CA GLU A 143 -31.11 14.95 8.29
C GLU A 143 -30.55 15.57 7.00
N ASN A 144 -29.23 15.75 6.89
CA ASN A 144 -28.62 16.43 5.75
C ASN A 144 -28.74 15.58 4.48
N GLN A 145 -29.27 16.14 3.38
CA GLN A 145 -29.46 15.41 2.12
C GLN A 145 -28.38 15.68 1.06
N ASN A 146 -27.42 16.55 1.33
CA ASN A 146 -26.36 16.88 0.39
C ASN A 146 -25.38 15.70 0.23
N ALA A 147 -25.29 15.17 -0.98
CA ALA A 147 -24.44 14.02 -1.30
C ALA A 147 -22.95 14.27 -0.99
N TYR A 148 -22.43 15.48 -1.25
CA TYR A 148 -21.05 15.81 -0.91
C TYR A 148 -20.79 15.76 0.59
N ILE A 149 -21.74 16.26 1.41
CA ILE A 149 -21.61 16.24 2.87
C ILE A 149 -21.65 14.79 3.39
N LYS A 150 -22.57 13.96 2.88
CA LYS A 150 -22.64 12.52 3.22
C LYS A 150 -21.35 11.79 2.86
N ALA A 151 -20.78 12.09 1.69
CA ALA A 151 -19.51 11.55 1.24
C ALA A 151 -18.36 11.93 2.20
N GLU A 152 -18.24 13.22 2.57
CA GLU A 152 -17.22 13.66 3.53
C GLU A 152 -17.43 13.10 4.94
N GLN A 153 -18.69 12.92 5.36
CA GLN A 153 -19.03 12.32 6.65
C GLN A 153 -18.57 10.86 6.70
N ALA A 154 -18.82 10.07 5.66
CA ALA A 154 -18.31 8.70 5.56
C ALA A 154 -16.77 8.64 5.62
N LEU A 155 -16.06 9.55 4.93
CA LEU A 155 -14.60 9.63 5.05
C LEU A 155 -14.13 10.06 6.44
N ALA A 156 -14.86 10.94 7.12
CA ALA A 156 -14.56 11.29 8.51
C ALA A 156 -14.65 10.05 9.40
N ILE A 157 -15.72 9.25 9.28
CA ILE A 157 -15.87 7.96 9.99
C ILE A 157 -14.70 7.02 9.67
N ALA A 158 -14.26 6.93 8.41
CA ALA A 158 -13.10 6.14 8.04
C ALA A 158 -11.79 6.62 8.71
N ARG A 159 -11.62 7.94 8.89
CA ARG A 159 -10.47 8.54 9.61
C ARG A 159 -10.51 8.26 11.11
N PHE A 160 -11.70 8.20 11.71
CA PHE A 160 -11.86 7.68 13.07
C PHE A 160 -11.45 6.21 13.16
N ALA A 161 -11.94 5.38 12.24
CA ALA A 161 -11.62 3.95 12.20
C ALA A 161 -10.13 3.66 12.00
N LEU A 162 -9.43 4.49 11.21
CA LEU A 162 -7.96 4.46 11.05
C LEU A 162 -7.20 4.60 12.37
N ARG A 163 -7.78 5.30 13.34
CA ARG A 163 -7.23 5.50 14.69
C ARG A 163 -7.88 4.58 15.72
N SER A 164 -8.58 3.54 15.26
CA SER A 164 -9.31 2.57 16.10
C SER A 164 -10.44 3.18 16.93
N VAL A 165 -10.96 4.36 16.55
CA VAL A 165 -12.17 4.95 17.14
C VAL A 165 -13.36 4.55 16.28
N LYS A 166 -14.27 3.76 16.83
CA LYS A 166 -15.44 3.24 16.12
C LYS A 166 -16.64 3.11 17.06
N THR A 167 -17.84 3.34 16.56
CA THR A 167 -19.10 3.12 17.28
C THR A 167 -20.06 2.33 16.41
N GLU A 168 -20.95 1.55 17.03
CA GLU A 168 -22.01 0.84 16.31
C GLU A 168 -22.89 1.79 15.51
N GLN A 169 -23.24 2.94 16.09
CA GLN A 169 -23.99 4.00 15.42
C GLN A 169 -23.33 4.45 14.10
N SER A 170 -22.01 4.68 14.10
CA SER A 170 -21.30 5.08 12.89
C SER A 170 -21.27 3.98 11.81
N ILE A 171 -21.24 2.71 12.23
CA ILE A 171 -21.28 1.55 11.34
C ILE A 171 -22.67 1.43 10.70
N TRP A 172 -23.74 1.52 11.50
CA TRP A 172 -25.12 1.54 11.01
C TRP A 172 -25.34 2.66 9.99
N HIS A 173 -24.89 3.87 10.32
CA HIS A 173 -24.96 5.02 9.43
C HIS A 173 -24.26 4.74 8.08
N CYS A 174 -23.08 4.13 8.10
CA CYS A 174 -22.39 3.77 6.85
C CYS A 174 -23.20 2.76 6.01
N PHE A 175 -23.89 1.79 6.62
CA PHE A 175 -24.78 0.88 5.88
C PHE A 175 -26.00 1.60 5.27
N GLU A 176 -26.56 2.60 5.95
CA GLU A 176 -27.64 3.43 5.41
C GLU A 176 -27.17 4.23 4.18
N LEU A 177 -25.97 4.80 4.25
CA LEU A 177 -25.35 5.54 3.15
C LEU A 177 -25.12 4.72 1.88
N LEU A 178 -25.08 3.38 1.96
CA LEU A 178 -24.94 2.50 0.78
C LEU A 178 -26.14 2.56 -0.17
N THR A 179 -27.31 3.00 0.30
CA THR A 179 -28.50 3.18 -0.55
C THR A 179 -28.51 4.50 -1.31
N ASN A 180 -27.52 5.38 -1.09
CA ASN A 180 -27.48 6.69 -1.70
C ASN A 180 -27.31 6.59 -3.24
N PRO A 181 -27.99 7.43 -4.05
CA PRO A 181 -27.84 7.41 -5.51
C PRO A 181 -26.44 7.81 -5.98
N GLY A 182 -25.70 8.61 -5.21
CA GLY A 182 -24.34 9.03 -5.53
C GLY A 182 -23.31 7.93 -5.28
N ALA A 183 -22.60 7.50 -6.33
CA ALA A 183 -21.53 6.51 -6.22
C ALA A 183 -20.43 6.95 -5.25
N ASP A 184 -20.14 8.26 -5.18
CA ASP A 184 -19.13 8.82 -4.27
C ASP A 184 -19.45 8.56 -2.79
N VAL A 185 -20.74 8.64 -2.43
CA VAL A 185 -21.21 8.34 -1.07
C VAL A 185 -21.05 6.85 -0.77
N ARG A 186 -21.46 5.99 -1.71
CA ARG A 186 -21.44 4.53 -1.54
C ARG A 186 -20.02 3.99 -1.35
N TRP A 187 -19.06 4.36 -2.21
CA TRP A 187 -17.71 3.83 -2.08
C TRP A 187 -17.01 4.32 -0.81
N ARG A 188 -17.25 5.57 -0.38
CA ARG A 188 -16.70 6.11 0.87
C ARG A 188 -17.31 5.46 2.11
N ALA A 189 -18.60 5.12 2.05
CA ALA A 189 -19.27 4.36 3.09
C ALA A 189 -18.71 2.93 3.18
N LEU A 190 -18.53 2.24 2.05
CA LEU A 190 -17.84 0.94 2.02
C LEU A 190 -16.41 1.04 2.55
N PHE A 191 -15.69 2.12 2.20
CA PHE A 191 -14.36 2.42 2.72
C PHE A 191 -14.35 2.53 4.24
N ALA A 192 -15.29 3.28 4.82
CA ALA A 192 -15.45 3.40 6.26
C ALA A 192 -15.78 2.05 6.93
N LEU A 193 -16.64 1.23 6.31
CA LEU A 193 -17.01 -0.09 6.81
C LEU A 193 -15.82 -1.03 6.85
N TRP A 194 -15.10 -1.21 5.75
CA TRP A 194 -13.97 -2.14 5.73
C TRP A 194 -12.80 -1.64 6.59
N ARG A 195 -12.68 -0.32 6.80
CA ARG A 195 -11.69 0.23 7.75
C ARG A 195 -12.08 0.01 9.21
N SER A 196 -13.37 -0.10 9.49
CA SER A 196 -13.92 -0.43 10.82
C SER A 196 -13.90 -1.94 11.12
N ALA A 197 -13.77 -2.77 10.07
CA ALA A 197 -13.68 -4.23 10.17
C ALA A 197 -12.27 -4.72 10.60
N PRO A 198 -12.17 -5.82 11.36
CA PRO A 198 -13.27 -6.70 11.77
C PRO A 198 -14.12 -6.09 12.90
N HIS A 199 -15.43 -6.34 12.86
CA HIS A 199 -16.40 -5.93 13.89
C HIS A 199 -17.63 -6.84 13.83
N GLY A 200 -18.13 -7.33 14.98
CA GLY A 200 -19.26 -8.27 15.03
C GLY A 200 -20.52 -7.75 14.34
N LEU A 201 -20.86 -6.47 14.55
CA LEU A 201 -21.97 -5.83 13.83
C LEU A 201 -21.82 -5.87 12.30
N ILE A 202 -20.61 -5.68 11.77
CA ILE A 202 -20.39 -5.69 10.31
C ILE A 202 -20.67 -7.09 9.76
N GLU A 203 -20.20 -8.14 10.44
CA GLU A 203 -20.46 -9.53 10.07
C GLU A 203 -21.98 -9.82 10.01
N VAL A 204 -22.71 -9.38 11.04
CA VAL A 204 -24.16 -9.55 11.13
C VAL A 204 -24.90 -8.78 10.03
N GLU A 205 -24.51 -7.53 9.78
CA GLU A 205 -25.19 -6.68 8.78
C GLU A 205 -24.88 -7.12 7.35
N ILE A 206 -23.69 -7.65 7.07
CA ILE A 206 -23.38 -8.27 5.77
C ILE A 206 -24.33 -9.45 5.50
N ALA A 207 -24.56 -10.31 6.49
CA ALA A 207 -25.48 -11.44 6.36
C ALA A 207 -26.96 -11.03 6.26
N LYS A 208 -27.37 -9.90 6.83
CA LYS A 208 -28.77 -9.44 6.80
C LYS A 208 -29.15 -8.65 5.55
N ARG A 209 -28.17 -8.03 4.88
CA ARG A 209 -28.42 -7.07 3.80
C ARG A 209 -28.15 -7.65 2.42
N GLU A 210 -28.56 -8.89 2.21
CA GLU A 210 -28.22 -9.64 0.99
C GLU A 210 -28.64 -8.90 -0.29
N SER A 211 -29.90 -8.45 -0.33
CA SER A 211 -30.44 -7.74 -1.50
C SER A 211 -29.68 -6.46 -1.83
N LEU A 212 -29.29 -5.69 -0.81
CA LEU A 212 -28.53 -4.45 -1.00
C LEU A 212 -27.12 -4.75 -1.52
N LEU A 213 -26.41 -5.70 -0.91
CA LEU A 213 -25.03 -5.99 -1.28
C LEU A 213 -24.94 -6.66 -2.67
N THR A 214 -25.93 -7.46 -3.06
CA THR A 214 -26.11 -7.96 -4.43
C THR A 214 -26.35 -6.83 -5.44
N ILE A 215 -27.09 -5.77 -5.08
CA ILE A 215 -27.20 -4.60 -5.97
C ILE A 215 -25.84 -3.91 -6.14
N LEU A 216 -25.05 -3.80 -5.07
CA LEU A 216 -23.74 -3.15 -5.10
C LEU A 216 -22.67 -3.97 -5.82
N SER A 217 -22.78 -5.29 -5.90
CA SER A 217 -21.83 -6.12 -6.69
C SER A 217 -21.93 -5.84 -8.19
N ARG A 218 -23.05 -5.28 -8.64
CA ARG A 218 -23.31 -4.85 -10.02
C ARG A 218 -23.34 -3.33 -10.17
N ASP A 219 -22.81 -2.60 -9.19
CA ASP A 219 -22.81 -1.14 -9.22
C ASP A 219 -22.05 -0.64 -10.46
N PRO A 220 -22.54 0.37 -11.20
CA PRO A 220 -21.82 0.92 -12.35
C PRO A 220 -20.43 1.45 -12.01
N SER A 221 -20.21 1.90 -10.78
CA SER A 221 -18.92 2.43 -10.33
C SER A 221 -17.97 1.31 -9.91
N PRO A 222 -16.79 1.19 -10.56
CA PRO A 222 -15.77 0.22 -10.15
C PRO A 222 -15.22 0.53 -8.75
N ASP A 223 -15.23 1.79 -8.32
CA ASP A 223 -14.77 2.14 -6.96
C ASP A 223 -15.71 1.57 -5.89
N VAL A 224 -17.02 1.48 -6.17
CA VAL A 224 -17.97 0.82 -5.27
C VAL A 224 -17.69 -0.67 -5.22
N ARG A 225 -17.61 -1.34 -6.38
CA ARG A 225 -17.37 -2.79 -6.46
C ARG A 225 -16.04 -3.20 -5.82
N MET A 226 -14.98 -2.43 -6.03
CA MET A 226 -13.66 -2.64 -5.40
C MET A 226 -13.74 -2.54 -3.86
N ASN A 227 -14.39 -1.50 -3.33
CA ASN A 227 -14.52 -1.35 -1.88
C ASN A 227 -15.45 -2.40 -1.26
N LEU A 228 -16.46 -2.87 -2.01
CA LEU A 228 -17.31 -3.99 -1.60
C LEU A 228 -16.49 -5.28 -1.52
N ALA A 229 -15.73 -5.63 -2.57
CA ALA A 229 -14.86 -6.80 -2.55
C ALA A 229 -13.91 -6.76 -1.32
N THR A 230 -13.33 -5.59 -1.01
CA THR A 230 -12.46 -5.40 0.16
C THR A 230 -13.18 -5.68 1.48
N LEU A 231 -14.42 -5.19 1.62
CA LEU A 231 -15.24 -5.42 2.80
C LEU A 231 -15.54 -6.91 2.98
N LEU A 232 -15.93 -7.60 1.91
CA LEU A 232 -16.27 -9.02 1.94
C LEU A 232 -15.07 -9.90 2.31
N GLY A 233 -13.86 -9.54 1.87
CA GLY A 233 -12.63 -10.23 2.28
C GLY A 233 -12.26 -10.05 3.75
N LYS A 234 -12.91 -9.14 4.48
CA LYS A 234 -12.75 -8.97 5.94
C LYS A 234 -13.87 -9.63 6.74
N ALA A 235 -14.92 -10.10 6.07
CA ALA A 235 -15.97 -10.90 6.68
C ALA A 235 -15.53 -12.37 6.73
N THR A 236 -16.28 -13.20 7.45
CA THR A 236 -16.02 -14.66 7.55
C THR A 236 -17.19 -15.52 7.09
N SER A 237 -18.28 -14.89 6.64
CA SER A 237 -19.52 -15.59 6.33
C SER A 237 -19.50 -16.28 4.97
N GLY A 238 -20.23 -17.40 4.85
CA GLY A 238 -20.45 -18.06 3.56
C GLY A 238 -21.17 -17.18 2.54
N TYR A 239 -22.01 -16.25 3.00
CA TYR A 239 -22.63 -15.25 2.14
C TYR A 239 -21.58 -14.32 1.49
N ALA A 240 -20.55 -13.90 2.22
CA ALA A 240 -19.48 -13.07 1.67
C ALA A 240 -18.70 -13.80 0.56
N ARG A 241 -18.45 -15.10 0.72
CA ARG A 241 -17.90 -15.97 -0.33
C ARG A 241 -18.80 -15.98 -1.56
N ASP A 242 -20.09 -16.23 -1.39
CA ASP A 242 -21.03 -16.35 -2.51
C ASP A 242 -21.17 -15.02 -3.28
N LEU A 243 -21.20 -13.90 -2.56
CA LEU A 243 -21.25 -12.57 -3.17
C LEU A 243 -19.94 -12.18 -3.89
N ILE A 244 -18.78 -12.65 -3.44
CA ILE A 244 -17.51 -12.47 -4.18
C ILE A 244 -17.55 -13.20 -5.52
N ARG A 245 -18.14 -14.40 -5.57
CA ARG A 245 -18.31 -15.13 -6.84
C ARG A 245 -19.25 -14.40 -7.79
N GLU A 246 -20.37 -13.88 -7.29
CA GLU A 246 -21.25 -13.04 -8.10
C GLU A 246 -20.53 -11.79 -8.64
N LEU A 247 -19.69 -11.16 -7.82
CA LEU A 247 -18.89 -10.01 -8.22
C LEU A 247 -17.87 -10.40 -9.30
N ASP A 248 -17.20 -11.56 -9.18
CA ASP A 248 -16.31 -12.08 -10.21
C ASP A 248 -17.05 -12.38 -11.53
N GLU A 249 -18.24 -12.99 -11.47
CA GLU A 249 -19.07 -13.24 -12.65
C GLU A 249 -19.37 -11.94 -13.41
N HIS A 250 -19.73 -10.87 -12.69
CA HIS A 250 -19.94 -9.55 -13.30
C HIS A 250 -18.66 -8.96 -13.92
N GLU A 251 -17.51 -9.10 -13.25
CA GLU A 251 -16.21 -8.62 -13.71
C GLU A 251 -15.65 -9.40 -14.91
N ARG A 252 -16.21 -10.58 -15.24
CA ARG A 252 -15.91 -11.28 -16.50
C ARG A 252 -16.59 -10.63 -17.71
N GLU A 253 -17.75 -10.00 -17.51
CA GLU A 253 -18.49 -9.30 -18.57
C GLU A 253 -17.98 -7.87 -18.78
N ASN A 254 -17.70 -7.14 -17.69
CA ASN A 254 -17.22 -5.76 -17.72
C ASN A 254 -16.00 -5.57 -16.81
N PRO A 255 -14.79 -5.93 -17.28
CA PRO A 255 -13.61 -6.04 -16.44
C PRO A 255 -13.03 -4.68 -16.03
N ASP A 256 -12.90 -4.44 -14.73
CA ASP A 256 -11.99 -3.47 -14.14
C ASP A 256 -10.91 -4.21 -13.34
N TRP A 257 -9.66 -4.05 -13.77
CA TRP A 257 -8.52 -4.75 -13.17
C TRP A 257 -8.35 -4.46 -11.67
N ARG A 258 -8.76 -3.28 -11.19
CA ARG A 258 -8.66 -2.91 -9.77
C ARG A 258 -9.65 -3.72 -8.93
N VAL A 259 -10.84 -3.93 -9.46
CA VAL A 259 -11.87 -4.77 -8.84
C VAL A 259 -11.42 -6.23 -8.83
N GLN A 260 -10.92 -6.75 -9.95
CA GLN A 260 -10.38 -8.11 -10.06
C GLN A 260 -9.22 -8.37 -9.08
N VAL A 261 -8.26 -7.44 -8.97
CA VAL A 261 -7.18 -7.54 -7.97
C VAL A 261 -7.75 -7.63 -6.54
N GLN A 262 -8.83 -6.91 -6.26
CA GLN A 262 -9.44 -6.92 -4.94
C GLN A 262 -10.29 -8.16 -4.68
N ILE A 263 -10.99 -8.69 -5.69
CA ILE A 263 -11.62 -10.02 -5.65
C ILE A 263 -10.57 -11.06 -5.28
N VAL A 264 -9.48 -11.12 -6.03
CA VAL A 264 -8.37 -12.07 -5.84
C VAL A 264 -7.84 -12.02 -4.40
N LYS A 265 -7.62 -10.82 -3.84
CA LYS A 265 -7.21 -10.64 -2.43
C LYS A 265 -8.27 -11.12 -1.44
N SER A 266 -9.54 -10.87 -1.71
CA SER A 266 -10.64 -11.27 -0.83
C SER A 266 -10.88 -12.77 -0.85
N ILE A 267 -10.77 -13.42 -2.01
CA ILE A 267 -10.78 -14.88 -2.15
C ILE A 267 -9.69 -15.49 -1.27
N ALA A 268 -8.45 -14.97 -1.33
CA ALA A 268 -7.36 -15.48 -0.50
C ALA A 268 -7.57 -15.29 1.00
N ALA A 269 -8.25 -14.21 1.42
CA ALA A 269 -8.58 -13.99 2.83
C ALA A 269 -9.63 -14.99 3.34
N LEU A 270 -10.56 -15.41 2.47
CA LEU A 270 -11.63 -16.35 2.79
C LEU A 270 -11.25 -17.82 2.59
N ALA A 271 -10.30 -18.12 1.71
CA ALA A 271 -9.89 -19.48 1.34
C ALA A 271 -9.50 -20.40 2.53
N PRO A 272 -8.90 -19.90 3.64
CA PRO A 272 -8.66 -20.74 4.82
C PRO A 272 -9.94 -21.34 5.43
N SER A 273 -11.06 -20.61 5.38
CA SER A 273 -12.38 -21.06 5.86
C SER A 273 -13.23 -21.70 4.77
N HIS A 274 -12.92 -21.41 3.50
CA HIS A 274 -13.64 -21.86 2.30
C HIS A 274 -12.65 -22.40 1.25
N PRO A 275 -12.06 -23.59 1.44
CA PRO A 275 -11.02 -24.12 0.54
C PRO A 275 -11.46 -24.28 -0.91
N GLU A 276 -12.75 -24.38 -1.19
CA GLU A 276 -13.31 -24.40 -2.55
C GLU A 276 -12.96 -23.15 -3.38
N LEU A 277 -12.58 -22.05 -2.72
CA LEU A 277 -12.20 -20.80 -3.35
C LEU A 277 -10.80 -20.85 -4.02
N TYR A 278 -9.96 -21.84 -3.71
CA TYR A 278 -8.65 -21.98 -4.36
C TYR A 278 -8.79 -22.27 -5.86
N ASP A 279 -9.84 -22.98 -6.24
CA ASP A 279 -10.14 -23.35 -7.63
C ASP A 279 -10.50 -22.09 -8.46
N ASP A 280 -11.19 -21.13 -7.83
CA ASP A 280 -11.61 -19.88 -8.48
C ASP A 280 -10.41 -18.97 -8.86
N LEU A 281 -9.25 -19.13 -8.21
CA LEU A 281 -8.07 -18.28 -8.45
C LEU A 281 -7.35 -18.57 -9.77
N VAL A 282 -7.43 -19.79 -10.30
CA VAL A 282 -6.64 -20.19 -11.49
C VAL A 282 -7.05 -19.39 -12.72
N GLY A 283 -8.34 -19.08 -12.87
CA GLY A 283 -8.86 -18.28 -13.99
C GLY A 283 -8.23 -16.89 -14.09
N PHE A 284 -7.85 -16.27 -12.97
CA PHE A 284 -7.21 -14.96 -12.96
C PHE A 284 -5.79 -14.96 -13.55
N LEU A 285 -5.12 -16.11 -13.62
CA LEU A 285 -3.83 -16.24 -14.31
C LEU A 285 -3.95 -16.10 -15.83
N GLU A 286 -5.15 -16.26 -16.37
CA GLU A 286 -5.47 -16.09 -17.79
C GLU A 286 -5.90 -14.66 -18.12
N SER A 287 -5.98 -13.76 -17.13
CA SER A 287 -6.38 -12.35 -17.33
C SER A 287 -5.45 -11.63 -18.32
N PRO A 288 -5.99 -10.77 -19.20
CA PRO A 288 -5.17 -9.94 -20.07
C PRO A 288 -4.34 -8.92 -19.27
N ASN A 289 -4.71 -8.59 -18.03
CA ASN A 289 -4.05 -7.58 -17.23
C ASN A 289 -2.95 -8.18 -16.32
N ASP A 290 -1.74 -7.62 -16.38
CA ASP A 290 -0.61 -8.12 -15.59
C ASP A 290 -0.76 -7.89 -14.09
N HIS A 291 -1.42 -6.82 -13.64
CA HIS A 291 -1.64 -6.58 -12.20
C HIS A 291 -2.49 -7.68 -11.58
N VAL A 292 -3.48 -8.18 -12.31
CA VAL A 292 -4.35 -9.28 -11.88
C VAL A 292 -3.53 -10.56 -11.76
N LYS A 293 -2.79 -10.93 -12.81
CA LYS A 293 -1.92 -12.12 -12.80
C LYS A 293 -0.87 -12.05 -11.69
N ILE A 294 -0.21 -10.91 -11.50
CA ILE A 294 0.79 -10.70 -10.44
C ILE A 294 0.15 -10.84 -9.06
N ALA A 295 -1.02 -10.23 -8.82
CA ALA A 295 -1.72 -10.36 -7.55
C ALA A 295 -2.06 -11.82 -7.25
N THR A 296 -2.57 -12.55 -8.25
CA THR A 296 -2.88 -13.98 -8.12
C THR A 296 -1.63 -14.82 -7.82
N LEU A 297 -0.53 -14.58 -8.54
CA LEU A 297 0.75 -15.26 -8.29
C LEU A 297 1.30 -14.98 -6.90
N GLN A 298 1.26 -13.73 -6.46
CA GLN A 298 1.70 -13.35 -5.11
C GLN A 298 0.90 -14.08 -4.03
N LEU A 299 -0.40 -14.29 -4.22
CA LEU A 299 -1.22 -15.04 -3.26
C LEU A 299 -0.89 -16.53 -3.26
N TYR A 300 -0.74 -17.16 -4.43
CA TYR A 300 -0.25 -18.54 -4.51
C TYR A 300 1.12 -18.72 -3.85
N SER A 301 1.98 -17.69 -3.90
CA SER A 301 3.28 -17.69 -3.23
C SER A 301 3.19 -17.75 -1.71
N VAL A 302 2.05 -17.41 -1.10
CA VAL A 302 1.85 -17.48 0.36
C VAL A 302 1.20 -18.79 0.79
N PHE A 303 0.36 -19.40 -0.05
CA PHE A 303 -0.35 -20.63 0.29
C PHE A 303 0.57 -21.82 0.58
N ASN A 304 0.07 -22.75 1.41
CA ASN A 304 0.74 -24.01 1.73
C ASN A 304 0.53 -25.02 0.60
N ARG A 305 1.59 -25.74 0.22
CA ARG A 305 1.59 -26.80 -0.80
C ARG A 305 0.53 -27.87 -0.53
N GLN A 306 0.29 -28.23 0.74
CA GLN A 306 -0.72 -29.24 1.10
C GLN A 306 -2.14 -28.77 0.77
N ALA A 307 -2.46 -27.48 1.00
CA ALA A 307 -3.76 -26.92 0.68
C ALA A 307 -4.00 -26.90 -0.84
N ILE A 308 -2.98 -26.52 -1.61
CA ILE A 308 -3.06 -26.53 -3.08
C ILE A 308 -3.17 -27.95 -3.63
N ALA A 309 -2.41 -28.91 -3.10
CA ALA A 309 -2.45 -30.29 -3.58
C ALA A 309 -3.82 -30.97 -3.36
N ALA A 310 -4.63 -30.47 -2.44
CA ALA A 310 -6.00 -30.94 -2.20
C ALA A 310 -7.04 -30.31 -3.16
N SER A 311 -6.68 -29.27 -3.90
CA SER A 311 -7.56 -28.59 -4.87
C SER A 311 -7.67 -29.38 -6.17
N ALA A 312 -8.89 -29.43 -6.71
CA ALA A 312 -9.19 -30.15 -7.95
C ALA A 312 -8.47 -29.52 -9.16
N ASP A 313 -8.18 -28.22 -9.11
CA ASP A 313 -7.55 -27.45 -10.19
C ASP A 313 -6.01 -27.45 -10.15
N THR A 314 -5.38 -28.30 -9.32
CA THR A 314 -3.90 -28.41 -9.26
C THR A 314 -3.27 -28.63 -10.64
N VAL A 315 -3.91 -29.43 -11.51
CA VAL A 315 -3.44 -29.70 -12.88
C VAL A 315 -3.48 -28.43 -13.74
N ARG A 316 -4.61 -27.72 -13.70
CA ARG A 316 -4.81 -26.47 -14.45
C ARG A 316 -3.85 -25.38 -13.98
N LEU A 317 -3.67 -25.24 -12.67
CA LEU A 317 -2.69 -24.31 -12.08
C LEU A 317 -1.27 -24.60 -12.57
N ARG A 318 -0.86 -25.88 -12.55
CA ARG A 318 0.46 -26.30 -13.04
C ARG A 318 0.66 -25.90 -14.51
N GLU A 319 -0.33 -26.18 -15.37
CA GLU A 319 -0.26 -25.82 -16.80
C GLU A 319 -0.20 -24.31 -17.03
N ALA A 320 -1.01 -23.53 -16.28
CA ALA A 320 -0.98 -22.07 -16.33
C ALA A 320 0.39 -21.51 -15.95
N LEU A 321 1.00 -22.01 -14.86
CA LEU A 321 2.33 -21.59 -14.42
C LEU A 321 3.42 -21.92 -15.45
N LEU A 322 3.38 -23.13 -16.03
CA LEU A 322 4.32 -23.53 -17.08
C LEU A 322 4.19 -22.63 -18.32
N LYS A 323 2.97 -22.26 -18.71
CA LYS A 323 2.71 -21.32 -19.81
C LYS A 323 3.28 -19.93 -19.51
N LEU A 324 3.07 -19.40 -18.30
CA LEU A 324 3.58 -18.09 -17.89
C LEU A 324 5.12 -18.05 -17.85
N VAL A 325 5.74 -19.11 -17.33
CA VAL A 325 7.21 -19.25 -17.28
C VAL A 325 7.82 -19.36 -18.68
N ALA A 326 7.08 -19.94 -19.63
CA ALA A 326 7.49 -20.04 -21.03
C ALA A 326 7.31 -18.75 -21.84
N ALA A 327 6.59 -17.75 -21.32
CA ALA A 327 6.36 -16.49 -22.02
C ALA A 327 7.69 -15.74 -22.27
N ARG A 328 7.90 -15.24 -23.49
CA ARG A 328 9.13 -14.54 -23.89
C ARG A 328 8.92 -13.07 -24.28
N ASN A 329 7.68 -12.56 -24.20
CA ASN A 329 7.40 -11.16 -24.46
C ASN A 329 7.98 -10.28 -23.32
N PRO A 330 8.74 -9.21 -23.60
CA PRO A 330 9.12 -8.20 -22.62
C PRO A 330 8.00 -7.75 -21.67
N ASP A 331 6.77 -7.60 -22.16
CA ASP A 331 5.64 -7.16 -21.31
C ASP A 331 5.34 -8.16 -20.18
N ALA A 332 5.66 -9.45 -20.38
CA ALA A 332 5.41 -10.51 -19.42
C ALA A 332 6.51 -10.65 -18.35
N GLU A 333 7.58 -9.84 -18.38
CA GLU A 333 8.75 -9.97 -17.50
C GLU A 333 8.36 -10.09 -16.01
N MET A 334 7.46 -9.23 -15.54
CA MET A 334 7.02 -9.23 -14.14
C MET A 334 6.22 -10.49 -13.79
N THR A 335 5.26 -10.84 -14.64
CA THR A 335 4.39 -12.00 -14.44
C THR A 335 5.19 -13.31 -14.50
N ARG A 336 6.12 -13.41 -15.46
CA ARG A 336 7.04 -14.55 -15.59
C ARG A 336 7.96 -14.69 -14.39
N GLY A 337 8.51 -13.57 -13.90
CA GLY A 337 9.29 -13.50 -12.67
C GLY A 337 8.57 -14.14 -11.48
N GLU A 338 7.35 -13.69 -11.18
CA GLU A 338 6.58 -14.25 -10.07
C GLU A 338 6.14 -15.71 -10.34
N ALA A 339 5.86 -16.07 -11.58
CA ALA A 339 5.50 -17.44 -11.95
C ALA A 339 6.65 -18.44 -11.69
N PHE A 340 7.92 -18.05 -11.88
CA PHE A 340 9.06 -18.89 -11.49
C PHE A 340 9.02 -19.25 -10.00
N VAL A 341 8.77 -18.25 -9.16
CA VAL A 341 8.75 -18.40 -7.70
C VAL A 341 7.61 -19.33 -7.27
N VAL A 342 6.41 -19.10 -7.80
CA VAL A 342 5.23 -19.93 -7.50
C VAL A 342 5.42 -21.37 -7.99
N LEU A 343 5.93 -21.56 -9.21
CA LEU A 343 6.20 -22.87 -9.77
C LEU A 343 7.21 -23.64 -8.92
N ALA A 344 8.32 -23.02 -8.51
CA ALA A 344 9.31 -23.66 -7.66
C ALA A 344 8.75 -24.02 -6.27
N LYS A 345 7.92 -23.16 -5.68
CA LYS A 345 7.34 -23.39 -4.35
C LYS A 345 6.31 -24.52 -4.35
N LEU A 346 5.41 -24.56 -5.34
CA LEU A 346 4.28 -25.50 -5.37
C LEU A 346 4.60 -26.79 -6.14
N PHE A 347 5.43 -26.70 -7.18
CA PHE A 347 5.79 -27.79 -8.08
C PHE A 347 7.33 -27.88 -8.26
N PRO A 348 8.09 -28.11 -7.17
CA PRO A 348 9.55 -28.13 -7.20
C PRO A 348 10.13 -29.13 -8.20
N ASP A 349 9.49 -30.29 -8.38
CA ASP A 349 9.92 -31.31 -9.34
C ASP A 349 9.80 -30.83 -10.79
N GLU A 350 8.72 -30.10 -11.12
CA GLU A 350 8.52 -29.50 -12.44
C GLU A 350 9.52 -28.37 -12.70
N TYR A 351 9.75 -27.52 -11.69
CA TYR A 351 10.74 -26.45 -11.78
C TYR A 351 12.15 -27.03 -12.00
N GLY A 352 12.51 -28.08 -11.26
CA GLY A 352 13.83 -28.71 -11.30
C GLY A 352 14.19 -29.39 -12.64
N ARG A 353 13.21 -29.72 -13.49
CA ARG A 353 13.44 -30.34 -14.81
C ARG A 353 14.19 -29.44 -15.79
N LYS A 354 14.13 -28.12 -15.62
CA LYS A 354 14.73 -27.15 -16.54
C LYS A 354 15.69 -26.21 -15.83
N ASN A 355 16.80 -25.88 -16.50
CA ASN A 355 17.74 -24.89 -16.00
C ASN A 355 17.34 -23.47 -16.40
N TYR A 356 16.38 -22.89 -15.70
CA TYR A 356 15.90 -21.54 -16.02
C TYR A 356 17.02 -20.49 -15.96
N TYR A 357 17.99 -20.63 -15.07
CA TYR A 357 19.11 -19.68 -14.95
C TYR A 357 20.04 -19.65 -16.18
N ALA A 358 20.08 -20.73 -16.98
CA ALA A 358 20.85 -20.77 -18.21
C ALA A 358 20.08 -20.26 -19.44
N GLU A 359 18.84 -19.78 -19.27
CA GLU A 359 18.10 -19.17 -20.37
C GLU A 359 18.82 -17.90 -20.84
N LYS A 360 18.95 -17.78 -22.16
CA LYS A 360 19.46 -16.56 -22.79
C LYS A 360 18.45 -15.43 -22.58
N ASP A 361 18.94 -14.20 -22.50
CA ASP A 361 18.13 -12.98 -22.47
C ASP A 361 17.27 -12.78 -21.21
N LEU A 362 17.62 -13.43 -20.09
CA LEU A 362 16.99 -13.10 -18.80
C LEU A 362 17.34 -11.68 -18.38
N SER A 363 16.31 -10.90 -18.06
CA SER A 363 16.50 -9.58 -17.47
C SER A 363 17.16 -9.69 -16.10
N VAL A 364 17.71 -8.58 -15.59
CA VAL A 364 18.24 -8.53 -14.21
C VAL A 364 17.19 -8.97 -13.20
N ARG A 365 15.93 -8.54 -13.38
CA ARG A 365 14.82 -8.88 -12.49
C ARG A 365 14.44 -10.35 -12.58
N GLU A 366 14.35 -10.91 -13.78
CA GLU A 366 14.06 -12.33 -13.94
C GLU A 366 15.15 -13.19 -13.31
N ARG A 367 16.44 -12.83 -13.45
CA ARG A 367 17.54 -13.51 -12.76
C ARG A 367 17.36 -13.50 -11.25
N THR A 368 16.98 -12.36 -10.64
CA THR A 368 16.70 -12.31 -9.20
C THR A 368 15.56 -13.23 -8.78
N LYS A 369 14.50 -13.34 -9.60
CA LYS A 369 13.35 -14.21 -9.34
C LYS A 369 13.66 -15.69 -9.56
N VAL A 370 14.50 -16.04 -10.52
CA VAL A 370 15.02 -17.40 -10.72
C VAL A 370 15.88 -17.84 -9.53
N ILE A 371 16.71 -16.95 -8.98
CA ILE A 371 17.50 -17.20 -7.76
C ILE A 371 16.56 -17.40 -6.56
N GLU A 372 15.54 -16.54 -6.40
CA GLU A 372 14.50 -16.71 -5.38
C GLU A 372 13.83 -18.08 -5.51
N ALA A 373 13.39 -18.44 -6.70
CA ALA A 373 12.70 -19.69 -6.99
C ALA A 373 13.59 -20.91 -6.66
N MET A 374 14.87 -20.88 -7.04
CA MET A 374 15.84 -21.95 -6.71
C MET A 374 15.99 -22.20 -5.21
N SER A 375 15.75 -21.20 -4.37
CA SER A 375 15.81 -21.36 -2.92
C SER A 375 14.70 -22.23 -2.33
N TYR A 376 13.63 -22.48 -3.08
CA TYR A 376 12.58 -23.43 -2.71
C TYR A 376 12.86 -24.85 -3.19
N VAL A 377 13.88 -25.06 -4.03
CA VAL A 377 14.26 -26.36 -4.59
C VAL A 377 15.71 -26.67 -4.19
N PRO A 378 15.98 -27.07 -2.93
CA PRO A 378 17.33 -27.27 -2.45
C PRO A 378 17.99 -28.47 -3.14
N SER A 379 18.98 -28.18 -3.97
CA SER A 379 19.82 -29.16 -4.65
C SER A 379 21.26 -28.64 -4.74
N GLY A 380 22.25 -29.52 -4.92
CA GLY A 380 23.64 -29.11 -5.16
C GLY A 380 23.79 -28.15 -6.35
N ARG A 381 22.96 -28.33 -7.38
CA ARG A 381 22.87 -27.43 -8.53
C ARG A 381 22.36 -26.04 -8.14
N SER A 382 21.24 -25.97 -7.42
CA SER A 382 20.64 -24.70 -6.96
C SER A 382 21.64 -23.92 -6.10
N LEU A 383 22.34 -24.63 -5.20
CA LEU A 383 23.37 -24.04 -4.36
C LEU A 383 24.55 -23.49 -5.18
N SER A 384 25.04 -24.28 -6.15
CA SER A 384 26.15 -23.86 -7.02
C SER A 384 25.82 -22.59 -7.80
N ILE A 385 24.58 -22.47 -8.29
CA ILE A 385 24.11 -21.28 -9.03
C ILE A 385 23.98 -20.07 -8.11
N ILE A 386 23.48 -20.25 -6.89
CA ILE A 386 23.41 -19.18 -5.88
C ILE A 386 24.82 -18.71 -5.51
N PHE A 387 25.76 -19.62 -5.26
CA PHE A 387 27.16 -19.28 -4.98
C PHE A 387 27.86 -18.56 -6.14
N TYR A 388 27.57 -18.95 -7.38
CA TYR A 388 28.03 -18.20 -8.55
C TYR A 388 27.45 -16.79 -8.60
N SER A 389 26.23 -16.59 -8.09
CA SER A 389 25.54 -15.30 -8.11
C SER A 389 25.92 -14.37 -6.95
N LEU A 390 26.55 -14.87 -5.88
CA LEU A 390 26.96 -14.07 -4.71
C LEU A 390 27.91 -12.92 -5.07
N ASP A 391 28.76 -13.14 -6.08
CA ASP A 391 29.68 -12.15 -6.64
C ASP A 391 29.28 -11.71 -8.06
N ASP A 392 28.00 -11.72 -8.40
CA ASP A 392 27.53 -11.17 -9.67
C ASP A 392 27.88 -9.67 -9.77
N ALA A 393 28.31 -9.22 -10.96
CA ALA A 393 28.67 -7.82 -11.18
C ALA A 393 27.47 -6.87 -10.98
N ASN A 394 26.25 -7.37 -11.16
CA ASN A 394 25.03 -6.63 -10.87
C ASN A 394 24.66 -6.76 -9.39
N VAL A 395 24.71 -5.64 -8.67
CA VAL A 395 24.41 -5.56 -7.23
C VAL A 395 23.07 -6.19 -6.88
N ARG A 396 22.01 -6.03 -7.69
CA ARG A 396 20.68 -6.59 -7.39
C ARG A 396 20.68 -8.12 -7.41
N VAL A 397 21.44 -8.72 -8.32
CA VAL A 397 21.57 -10.18 -8.43
C VAL A 397 22.37 -10.73 -7.24
N ALA A 398 23.47 -10.06 -6.90
CA ALA A 398 24.28 -10.40 -5.73
C ALA A 398 23.47 -10.28 -4.43
N MET A 399 22.73 -9.18 -4.25
CA MET A 399 21.84 -8.99 -3.09
C MET A 399 20.78 -10.09 -2.99
N ALA A 400 20.10 -10.43 -4.09
CA ALA A 400 19.13 -11.52 -4.10
C ALA A 400 19.78 -12.87 -3.73
N ALA A 401 20.97 -13.17 -4.26
CA ALA A 401 21.70 -14.38 -3.92
C ALA A 401 22.03 -14.44 -2.42
N TRP A 402 22.48 -13.32 -1.82
CA TRP A 402 22.71 -13.19 -0.38
C TRP A 402 21.43 -13.32 0.45
N ASP A 403 20.31 -12.75 0.01
CA ASP A 403 19.01 -12.87 0.70
C ASP A 403 18.50 -14.32 0.76
N PHE A 404 18.79 -15.11 -0.28
CA PHE A 404 18.25 -16.46 -0.43
C PHE A 404 19.22 -17.58 -0.05
N VAL A 405 20.54 -17.35 -0.02
CA VAL A 405 21.52 -18.36 0.44
C VAL A 405 21.21 -18.80 1.87
N ARG A 406 20.67 -17.90 2.72
CA ARG A 406 20.27 -18.23 4.09
C ARG A 406 19.24 -19.36 4.19
N ARG A 407 18.38 -19.53 3.19
CA ARG A 407 17.38 -20.62 3.16
C ARG A 407 18.05 -21.99 3.04
N PHE A 408 19.28 -22.04 2.54
CA PHE A 408 20.09 -23.26 2.50
C PHE A 408 20.85 -23.48 3.81
N LEU A 409 21.00 -22.49 4.67
CA LEU A 409 21.74 -22.58 5.93
C LEU A 409 20.89 -23.15 7.07
N THR A 410 20.15 -24.23 6.81
CA THR A 410 19.39 -24.95 7.84
C THR A 410 20.29 -25.91 8.61
N PRO A 411 19.96 -26.30 9.86
CA PRO A 411 20.77 -27.25 10.63
C PRO A 411 21.06 -28.57 9.89
N SER A 412 20.08 -29.09 9.14
CA SER A 412 20.23 -30.32 8.38
C SER A 412 21.17 -30.15 7.18
N THR A 413 21.05 -29.05 6.45
CA THR A 413 21.94 -28.73 5.34
C THR A 413 23.37 -28.45 5.82
N ILE A 414 23.50 -27.74 6.94
CA ILE A 414 24.80 -27.48 7.56
C ILE A 414 25.46 -28.81 7.98
N ALA A 415 24.69 -29.77 8.52
CA ALA A 415 25.21 -31.09 8.84
C ALA A 415 25.73 -31.83 7.59
N LYS A 416 25.01 -31.73 6.46
CA LYS A 416 25.44 -32.31 5.16
C LYS A 416 26.71 -31.64 4.61
N ILE A 417 26.81 -30.32 4.72
CA ILE A 417 28.02 -29.57 4.36
C ILE A 417 29.19 -30.01 5.25
N ARG A 418 28.97 -30.24 6.55
CA ARG A 418 29.99 -30.73 7.48
C ARG A 418 30.41 -32.18 7.21
N SER A 419 29.48 -33.04 6.81
CA SER A 419 29.78 -34.45 6.53
C SER A 419 30.52 -34.66 5.20
N GLY A 420 30.72 -33.61 4.40
CA GLY A 420 31.38 -33.71 3.10
C GLY A 420 30.55 -34.45 2.06
N ASP A 421 29.22 -34.30 2.11
CA ASP A 421 28.31 -34.89 1.13
C ASP A 421 28.70 -34.46 -0.30
N GLN A 422 28.80 -35.43 -1.21
CA GLN A 422 29.25 -35.22 -2.59
C GLN A 422 28.34 -34.26 -3.36
N GLU A 423 27.04 -34.19 -3.04
CA GLU A 423 26.12 -33.21 -3.63
C GLU A 423 26.35 -31.78 -3.13
N TRP A 424 26.97 -31.63 -1.95
CA TRP A 424 27.20 -30.34 -1.29
C TRP A 424 28.65 -29.85 -1.42
N GLY A 425 29.58 -30.67 -1.94
CA GLY A 425 30.93 -30.27 -2.39
C GLY A 425 31.73 -29.41 -1.39
N ASP A 426 32.69 -28.62 -1.89
CA ASP A 426 33.37 -27.57 -1.10
C ASP A 426 32.46 -26.32 -0.93
N ALA A 427 31.19 -26.52 -0.57
CA ALA A 427 30.27 -25.41 -0.30
C ALA A 427 30.80 -24.51 0.82
N ARG A 428 31.49 -25.10 1.79
CA ARG A 428 32.14 -24.42 2.91
C ARG A 428 33.22 -23.44 2.43
N GLY A 429 34.23 -23.92 1.70
CA GLY A 429 35.31 -23.08 1.20
C GLY A 429 34.84 -22.07 0.17
N THR A 430 33.86 -22.45 -0.66
CA THR A 430 33.24 -21.55 -1.64
C THR A 430 32.50 -20.41 -0.95
N LEU A 431 31.65 -20.71 0.03
CA LEU A 431 30.89 -19.70 0.76
C LEU A 431 31.83 -18.72 1.48
N TYR A 432 32.86 -19.22 2.17
CA TYR A 432 33.88 -18.37 2.79
C TYR A 432 34.50 -17.38 1.80
N ARG A 433 35.02 -17.90 0.68
CA ARG A 433 35.70 -17.08 -0.33
C ARG A 433 34.77 -16.04 -0.92
N LYS A 434 33.51 -16.41 -1.18
CA LYS A 434 32.49 -15.50 -1.71
C LYS A 434 32.08 -14.43 -0.69
N THR A 435 32.01 -14.77 0.60
CA THR A 435 31.81 -13.81 1.69
C THR A 435 32.91 -12.75 1.70
N MET A 436 34.18 -13.18 1.75
CA MET A 436 35.32 -12.26 1.79
C MET A 436 35.33 -11.33 0.57
N ASN A 437 35.19 -11.92 -0.63
CA ASN A 437 35.09 -11.13 -1.86
C ASN A 437 33.92 -10.14 -1.85
N SER A 438 32.81 -10.47 -1.19
CA SER A 438 31.63 -9.59 -1.12
C SER A 438 31.79 -8.45 -0.12
N LEU A 439 32.53 -8.66 0.97
CA LEU A 439 32.89 -7.60 1.92
C LEU A 439 33.90 -6.62 1.30
N ASP A 440 34.82 -7.12 0.48
CA ASP A 440 35.82 -6.29 -0.22
C ASP A 440 35.23 -5.43 -1.35
N ARG A 441 33.96 -5.63 -1.73
CA ARG A 441 33.31 -4.88 -2.81
C ARG A 441 32.97 -3.42 -2.50
N HIS A 442 33.14 -2.99 -1.25
CA HIS A 442 32.80 -1.62 -0.80
C HIS A 442 31.34 -1.21 -1.11
N ASP A 443 30.43 -2.18 -1.23
CA ASP A 443 28.99 -1.93 -1.39
C ASP A 443 28.30 -2.07 -0.02
N MET A 444 27.71 -0.98 0.47
CA MET A 444 27.12 -0.94 1.81
C MET A 444 25.91 -1.87 1.96
N ALA A 445 25.12 -2.07 0.89
CA ALA A 445 23.94 -2.94 0.94
C ALA A 445 24.36 -4.41 1.00
N ILE A 446 25.33 -4.81 0.18
CA ILE A 446 25.90 -6.17 0.23
C ILE A 446 26.59 -6.40 1.57
N THR A 447 27.38 -5.44 2.05
CA THR A 447 28.08 -5.54 3.35
C THR A 447 27.10 -5.78 4.49
N HIS A 448 25.98 -5.05 4.52
CA HIS A 448 24.95 -5.22 5.53
C HIS A 448 24.23 -6.58 5.41
N LEU A 449 23.91 -7.04 4.20
CA LEU A 449 23.32 -8.36 3.99
C LEU A 449 24.25 -9.50 4.41
N VAL A 450 25.52 -9.40 4.03
CA VAL A 450 26.56 -10.35 4.43
C VAL A 450 26.67 -10.35 5.95
N ALA A 451 26.89 -9.19 6.59
CA ALA A 451 26.99 -9.09 8.04
C ALA A 451 25.79 -9.70 8.77
N ASN A 452 24.57 -9.48 8.28
CA ASN A 452 23.37 -10.10 8.85
C ASN A 452 23.30 -11.61 8.63
N ALA A 453 23.73 -12.10 7.47
CA ALA A 453 23.84 -13.54 7.22
C ALA A 453 24.91 -14.20 8.11
N LEU A 454 25.97 -13.45 8.48
CA LEU A 454 27.04 -13.87 9.38
C LEU A 454 26.66 -13.81 10.87
N ALA A 455 25.64 -13.03 11.25
CA ALA A 455 25.23 -12.84 12.65
C ALA A 455 24.60 -14.09 13.30
N ASP A 456 24.32 -15.13 12.52
CA ASP A 456 23.87 -16.43 13.02
C ASP A 456 25.07 -17.22 13.59
N THR A 457 25.08 -17.51 14.89
CA THR A 457 26.23 -18.13 15.60
C THR A 457 26.62 -19.51 15.07
N VAL A 458 25.70 -20.19 14.37
CA VAL A 458 25.98 -21.47 13.71
C VAL A 458 26.99 -21.30 12.56
N PHE A 459 27.05 -20.11 11.96
CA PHE A 459 27.85 -19.78 10.79
C PHE A 459 29.36 -19.72 11.11
N PHE A 460 29.74 -19.21 12.28
CA PHE A 460 31.15 -19.15 12.70
C PHE A 460 31.77 -20.53 12.95
N GLY A 461 30.98 -21.51 13.41
CA GLY A 461 31.45 -22.88 13.59
C GLY A 461 31.93 -23.53 12.29
N ILE A 462 31.30 -23.17 11.16
CA ILE A 462 31.66 -23.67 9.82
C ILE A 462 33.06 -23.17 9.39
N PHE A 463 33.43 -21.94 9.75
CA PHE A 463 34.74 -21.36 9.42
C PHE A 463 35.87 -21.90 10.30
N ARG A 464 35.62 -22.09 11.60
CA ARG A 464 36.60 -22.66 12.52
C ARG A 464 36.99 -24.09 12.12
N GLU A 465 36.00 -24.89 11.71
CA GLU A 465 36.21 -26.27 11.23
C GLU A 465 36.85 -26.33 9.82
N ALA A 466 36.87 -25.21 9.07
CA ALA A 466 37.57 -25.09 7.79
C ALA A 466 39.09 -24.84 7.93
N GLY A 467 39.60 -24.77 9.17
CA GLY A 467 41.03 -24.61 9.46
C GLY A 467 41.48 -23.15 9.61
N LEU A 468 40.57 -22.23 9.88
CA LEU A 468 40.88 -20.81 10.08
C LEU A 468 41.05 -20.48 11.56
N SER A 469 42.00 -19.59 11.87
CA SER A 469 42.29 -19.13 13.23
C SER A 469 41.16 -18.26 13.78
N ASP A 470 40.93 -18.31 15.09
CA ASP A 470 39.96 -17.47 15.82
C ASP A 470 40.19 -15.95 15.66
N SER A 471 41.30 -15.51 15.06
CA SER A 471 41.59 -14.08 14.80
C SER A 471 40.95 -13.52 13.52
N LEU A 472 40.40 -14.39 12.66
CA LEU A 472 39.81 -14.08 11.35
C LEU A 472 38.28 -14.29 11.32
N VAL A 473 37.76 -14.95 12.35
CA VAL A 473 36.35 -15.27 12.66
C VAL A 473 35.88 -14.21 13.65
#